data_AF-A0AAW5K0H5-F1
#
_entry.id   AF-A0AAW5K0H5-F1
#
_cell.length_a   1.000
_cell.length_b   1.000
_cell.length_c   1.000
_cell.angle_alpha   90.00
_cell.angle_beta   90.00
_cell.angle_gamma   90.00
#
_symmetry.space_group_name_H-M   'P 1'
#
loop_
_entity.id
_entity.type
_entity.pdbx_description
1 polymer ?
#
loop_
_entity_poly.entity_id
_entity_poly.type
_entity_poly.pdbx_seq_one_letter_code
_entity_poly.pdbx_strand_id
1 'polypeptide(L)'
;MKSYILAIVLTMFLSALFAFQNIGDVTIRFLIFEWTLPQGVWEVVLFSSGAAIMWFFSLFSVFEVRSKYKKELKQKDEKIAALEQEKKTILDSFVAKTQAASESRPQESGAPEPETAE
;
A
#
# COMPACT_ATOMS: atom_id res chain seq x y z
N MET A 1 21.86 -1.18 13.86
CA MET A 1 20.91 -0.42 14.70
C MET A 1 21.56 0.33 15.88
N LYS A 2 22.54 -0.24 16.61
CA LYS A 2 23.13 0.41 17.82
C LYS A 2 23.97 1.68 17.56
N SER A 3 24.68 1.76 16.43
CA SER A 3 25.59 2.88 16.13
C SER A 3 24.88 4.21 15.84
N TYR A 4 23.68 4.19 15.25
CA TYR A 4 22.92 5.41 14.95
C TYR A 4 22.40 6.11 16.21
N ILE A 5 21.92 5.34 17.18
CA ILE A 5 21.45 5.88 18.46
C ILE A 5 22.61 6.54 19.22
N LEU A 6 23.78 5.90 19.20
CA LEU A 6 24.98 6.48 19.82
C LEU A 6 25.37 7.82 19.19
N ALA A 7 25.34 7.91 17.85
CA ALA A 7 25.64 9.15 17.14
C ALA A 7 24.65 10.26 17.52
N ILE A 8 23.34 9.95 17.59
CA ILE A 8 22.30 10.91 17.99
C ILE A 8 22.52 11.40 19.43
N VAL A 9 22.80 10.49 20.37
CA VAL A 9 23.04 10.86 21.77
C VAL A 9 24.30 11.70 21.91
N LEU A 10 25.36 11.35 21.17
CA LEU A 10 26.62 12.10 21.18
C LEU A 10 26.45 13.51 20.61
N THR A 11 25.76 13.66 19.48
CA THR A 11 25.51 14.99 18.90
C THR A 11 24.61 15.83 19.79
N MET A 12 23.62 15.23 20.43
CA MET A 12 22.75 15.92 21.38
C MET A 12 23.53 16.40 22.62
N PHE A 13 24.45 15.58 23.14
CA PHE A 13 25.33 15.94 24.25
C PHE A 13 26.30 17.07 23.89
N LEU A 14 26.92 17.01 22.71
CA LEU A 14 27.80 18.06 22.22
C LEU A 14 27.06 19.39 22.00
N SER A 15 25.83 19.37 21.50
CA SER A 15 25.00 20.57 21.38
C SER A 15 24.73 21.19 22.76
N ALA A 16 24.32 20.37 23.74
CA ALA A 16 24.08 20.87 25.10
C ALA A 16 25.33 21.50 25.73
N LEU A 17 26.52 20.92 25.52
CA LEU A 17 27.78 21.52 25.96
C LEU A 17 28.08 22.84 25.23
N PHE A 18 27.80 22.90 23.93
CA PHE A 18 28.02 24.10 23.12
C PHE A 18 27.11 25.25 23.58
N ALA A 19 25.82 25.00 23.83
CA ALA A 19 24.89 25.96 24.42
C ALA A 19 25.31 26.41 25.82
N PHE A 20 25.81 25.49 26.65
CA PHE A 20 26.26 25.82 28.01
C PHE A 20 27.53 26.69 28.02
N GLN A 21 28.47 26.44 27.11
CA GLN A 21 29.67 27.27 26.98
C GLN A 21 29.37 28.63 26.35
N ASN A 22 28.36 28.70 25.47
CA ASN A 22 27.99 29.90 24.74
C ASN A 22 26.60 30.37 25.16
N ILE A 23 26.46 30.82 26.40
CA ILE A 23 25.21 31.38 26.97
C ILE A 23 24.81 32.74 26.33
N GLY A 24 25.54 33.20 25.31
CA GLY A 24 25.23 34.44 24.60
C GLY A 24 23.95 34.37 23.75
N ASP A 25 23.53 35.54 23.28
CA ASP A 25 22.46 35.65 22.30
C ASP A 25 22.97 35.35 20.90
N VAL A 26 22.22 34.53 20.16
CA VAL A 26 22.44 34.24 18.75
C VAL A 26 21.54 35.14 17.94
N THR A 27 22.15 35.83 16.98
CA THR A 27 21.45 36.70 16.05
C THR A 27 21.20 35.98 14.73
N ILE A 28 19.94 35.73 14.41
CA ILE A 28 19.50 35.07 13.18
C ILE A 28 19.05 36.15 12.21
N ARG A 29 19.70 36.20 11.04
CA ARG A 29 19.35 37.16 9.98
C ARG A 29 18.74 36.42 8.81
N PHE A 30 17.50 36.75 8.48
CA PHE A 30 16.78 36.17 7.36
C PHE A 30 16.15 37.27 6.48
N LEU A 31 16.77 37.50 5.31
CA LEU A 31 16.48 38.58 4.35
C LEU A 31 16.47 40.01 4.96
N ILE A 32 15.41 40.36 5.69
CA ILE A 32 15.18 41.68 6.30
C ILE A 32 14.89 41.58 7.80
N PHE A 33 14.70 40.36 8.31
CA PHE A 33 14.40 40.10 9.71
C PHE A 33 15.67 39.72 10.46
N GLU A 34 15.86 40.36 11.61
CA GLU A 34 16.93 40.07 12.54
C GLU A 34 16.31 39.71 13.89
N TRP A 35 16.52 38.48 14.33
CA TRP A 35 15.99 37.95 15.57
C TRP A 35 17.14 37.57 16.47
N THR A 36 17.17 38.13 17.68
CA THR A 36 18.14 37.79 18.70
C THR A 36 17.48 36.88 19.72
N LEU A 37 17.94 35.64 19.82
CA LEU A 37 17.42 34.64 20.74
C LEU A 37 18.56 34.06 21.56
N PRO A 38 18.32 33.66 22.82
CA PRO A 38 19.31 32.93 23.60
C PRO A 38 19.74 31.66 22.86
N GLN A 39 21.03 31.36 22.84
CA GLN A 39 21.57 30.24 22.07
C GLN A 39 20.87 28.92 22.34
N GLY A 40 20.61 28.61 23.62
CA GLY A 40 19.92 27.37 24.00
C GLY A 40 18.51 27.26 23.41
N VAL A 41 17.77 28.37 23.30
CA VAL A 41 16.45 28.40 22.67
C VAL A 41 16.57 28.11 21.18
N TRP A 42 17.56 28.72 20.52
CA TRP A 42 17.79 28.52 19.09
C TRP A 42 18.17 27.07 18.74
N GLU A 43 19.04 26.45 19.55
CA GLU A 43 19.42 25.04 19.35
C GLU A 43 18.23 24.09 19.49
N VAL A 44 17.35 24.32 20.46
CA VAL A 44 16.12 23.52 20.63
C VAL A 44 15.21 23.65 19.41
N VAL A 45 15.06 24.85 18.85
CA VAL A 45 14.28 25.09 17.62
C VAL A 45 14.89 24.35 16.43
N LEU A 46 16.21 24.43 16.24
CA LEU A 46 16.90 23.72 15.16
C LEU A 46 16.73 22.19 15.29
N PHE A 47 16.91 21.65 16.49
CA PHE A 47 16.78 20.21 16.72
C PHE A 47 15.34 19.72 16.48
N SER A 48 14.35 20.48 16.95
CA SER A 48 12.93 20.18 16.74
C SER A 48 12.55 20.24 15.25
N SER A 49 13.07 21.23 14.53
CA SER A 49 12.88 21.35 13.08
C SER A 49 13.50 20.16 12.33
N GLY A 50 14.71 19.73 12.71
CA GLY A 50 15.35 18.55 12.14
C GLY A 50 14.54 17.26 12.36
N ALA A 51 14.02 17.07 13.57
CA ALA A 51 13.15 15.94 13.90
C ALA A 51 11.83 15.98 13.12
N ALA A 52 11.21 17.15 12.98
CA ALA A 52 10.01 17.33 12.18
C ALA A 52 10.25 16.97 10.71
N ILE A 53 11.37 17.40 10.12
CA ILE A 53 11.74 17.06 8.74
C ILE A 53 11.92 15.55 8.57
N MET A 54 12.64 14.88 9.49
CA MET A 54 12.77 13.41 9.46
C MET A 54 11.41 12.71 9.57
N TRP A 55 10.53 13.21 10.42
CA TRP A 55 9.17 12.68 10.56
C TRP A 55 8.36 12.84 9.28
N PHE A 56 8.44 13.99 8.61
CA PHE A 56 7.81 14.20 7.30
C PHE A 56 8.31 13.21 6.25
N PHE A 57 9.64 13.04 6.11
CA PHE A 57 10.20 12.06 5.17
C PHE A 57 9.78 10.63 5.48
N SER A 58 9.67 10.26 6.76
CA SER A 58 9.11 8.96 7.17
C SER A 58 7.67 8.79 6.71
N LEU A 59 6.82 9.82 6.89
CA LEU A 59 5.43 9.81 6.41
C LEU A 59 5.34 9.65 4.89
N PHE A 60 6.13 10.42 4.13
CA PHE A 60 6.13 10.35 2.67
C PHE A 60 6.59 8.97 2.17
N SER A 61 7.58 8.37 2.82
CA SER A 61 8.02 7.00 2.50
C SER A 61 6.90 5.97 2.68
N VAL A 62 6.14 6.05 3.78
CA VAL A 62 4.99 5.16 4.01
C VAL A 62 3.88 5.37 2.97
N PHE A 63 3.64 6.61 2.55
CA PHE A 63 2.67 6.92 1.49
C PHE A 63 3.09 6.33 0.13
N GLU A 64 4.36 6.40 -0.23
CA GLU A 64 4.87 5.81 -1.47
C GLU A 64 4.70 4.29 -1.48
N VAL A 65 5.00 3.64 -0.36
CA VAL A 65 4.87 2.19 -0.18
C VAL A 65 3.39 1.76 -0.25
N ARG A 66 2.49 2.47 0.45
CA ARG A 66 1.04 2.22 0.38
C ARG A 66 0.48 2.36 -1.03
N SER A 67 0.97 3.33 -1.82
CA SER A 67 0.57 3.51 -3.22
C SER A 67 0.98 2.32 -4.09
N LYS A 68 2.18 1.77 -3.90
CA LYS A 68 2.65 0.56 -4.60
C LYS A 68 1.80 -0.67 -4.25
N TYR A 69 1.55 -0.91 -2.96
CA TYR A 69 0.69 -2.03 -2.54
C TYR A 69 -0.76 -1.90 -3.01
N LYS A 70 -1.30 -0.67 -3.07
CA LYS A 70 -2.66 -0.43 -3.59
C LYS A 70 -2.75 -0.72 -5.09
N LYS A 71 -1.70 -0.42 -5.87
CA LYS A 71 -1.62 -0.76 -7.29
C LYS A 71 -1.50 -2.28 -7.51
N GLU A 72 -0.67 -2.94 -6.73
CA GLU A 72 -0.53 -4.41 -6.77
C GLU A 72 -1.83 -5.13 -6.40
N LEU A 73 -2.55 -4.64 -5.39
CA LEU A 73 -3.87 -5.17 -5.01
C LEU A 73 -4.87 -5.04 -6.16
N LYS A 74 -4.95 -3.87 -6.80
CA LYS A 74 -5.84 -3.64 -7.94
C LYS A 74 -5.56 -4.59 -9.10
N GLN A 75 -4.28 -4.83 -9.41
CA GLN A 75 -3.88 -5.75 -10.47
C GLN A 75 -4.22 -7.22 -10.14
N LYS A 76 -4.09 -7.61 -8.86
CA LYS A 76 -4.47 -8.96 -8.43
C LYS A 76 -5.99 -9.15 -8.45
N ASP A 77 -6.77 -8.14 -8.04
CA ASP A 77 -8.23 -8.18 -8.12
C ASP A 77 -8.72 -8.26 -9.58
N GLU A 78 -8.13 -7.49 -10.50
CA GLU A 78 -8.45 -7.60 -11.94
C GLU A 78 -8.12 -8.98 -12.51
N LYS A 79 -6.99 -9.58 -12.12
CA LYS A 79 -6.66 -10.95 -12.51
C LYS A 79 -7.64 -11.98 -11.97
N ILE A 80 -8.07 -11.84 -10.72
CA ILE A 80 -9.06 -12.75 -10.11
C ILE A 80 -10.40 -12.64 -10.85
N ALA A 81 -10.86 -11.42 -11.13
CA ALA A 81 -12.10 -11.21 -11.88
C ALA A 81 -12.06 -11.79 -13.29
N ALA A 82 -10.94 -11.62 -14.01
CA ALA A 82 -10.75 -12.23 -15.34
C ALA A 82 -10.77 -13.77 -15.28
N LEU A 83 -10.06 -14.36 -14.30
CA LEU A 83 -10.02 -15.81 -14.11
C LEU A 83 -11.38 -16.38 -13.68
N GLU A 84 -12.17 -15.67 -12.87
CA GLU A 84 -13.54 -16.07 -12.53
C GLU A 84 -14.45 -16.03 -13.76
N GLN A 85 -14.30 -15.03 -14.63
CA GLN A 85 -15.08 -14.93 -15.86
C GLN A 85 -14.73 -16.05 -16.84
N GLU A 86 -13.45 -16.40 -16.97
CA GLU A 86 -13.00 -17.54 -17.77
C GLU A 86 -13.53 -18.86 -17.20
N LYS A 87 -13.44 -19.08 -15.88
CA LYS A 87 -14.02 -20.24 -15.21
C LYS A 87 -15.50 -20.39 -15.46
N LYS A 88 -16.26 -19.29 -15.37
CA LYS A 88 -17.70 -19.29 -15.61
C LYS A 88 -18.03 -19.62 -17.07
N THR A 89 -17.27 -19.06 -18.00
CA THR A 89 -17.44 -19.32 -19.45
C THR A 89 -17.13 -20.78 -19.79
N ILE A 90 -16.07 -21.36 -19.20
CA ILE A 90 -15.74 -22.78 -19.37
C ILE A 90 -16.81 -23.67 -18.76
N LEU A 91 -17.32 -23.33 -17.58
CA LEU A 91 -18.39 -24.10 -16.92
C LEU A 91 -19.68 -24.07 -17.75
N ASP A 92 -20.09 -22.90 -18.25
CA ASP A 92 -21.25 -22.76 -19.14
C ASP A 92 -21.04 -23.55 -20.44
N SER A 93 -19.83 -23.52 -21.01
CA SER A 93 -19.49 -24.30 -22.21
C SER A 93 -19.54 -25.81 -21.94
N PHE A 94 -19.13 -26.25 -20.74
CA PHE A 94 -19.14 -27.65 -20.34
C PHE A 94 -20.57 -28.13 -20.08
N VAL A 95 -21.38 -27.33 -19.39
CA VAL A 95 -22.80 -27.59 -19.15
C VAL A 95 -23.57 -27.64 -20.46
N ALA A 96 -23.35 -26.68 -21.37
CA ALA A 96 -23.95 -26.69 -22.71
C ALA A 96 -23.55 -27.91 -23.53
N LYS A 97 -22.28 -28.34 -23.45
CA LYS A 97 -21.79 -29.55 -24.13
C LYS A 97 -22.36 -30.83 -23.52
N THR A 98 -22.52 -30.90 -22.20
CA THR A 98 -23.17 -32.02 -21.51
C THR A 98 -24.66 -32.09 -21.82
N GLN A 99 -25.35 -30.95 -21.91
CA GLN A 99 -26.76 -30.88 -22.31
C GLN A 99 -26.97 -31.28 -23.78
N ALA A 100 -26.12 -30.79 -24.69
CA ALA A 100 -26.14 -31.20 -26.10
C ALA A 100 -25.84 -32.71 -26.30
N ALA A 101 -24.99 -33.30 -25.45
CA ALA A 101 -24.71 -34.73 -25.48
C ALA A 101 -25.85 -35.59 -24.88
N SER A 102 -26.69 -35.03 -24.01
CA SER A 102 -27.90 -35.70 -23.49
C SER A 102 -29.10 -35.64 -24.43
N GLU A 103 -29.14 -34.69 -25.36
CA GLU A 103 -30.27 -34.47 -26.29
C GLU A 103 -30.10 -35.23 -27.63
N SER A 104 -28.91 -35.77 -27.91
CA SER A 104 -28.62 -36.57 -29.11
C SER A 104 -28.77 -38.09 -28.89
N ARG A 105 -29.87 -38.54 -28.28
CA ARG A 105 -30.28 -39.96 -28.35
C ARG A 105 -31.64 -40.05 -29.05
N PRO A 106 -31.68 -40.38 -30.36
CA PRO A 106 -32.96 -40.62 -31.03
C PRO A 106 -33.60 -41.90 -30.46
N GLN A 107 -34.80 -41.74 -29.90
CA GLN A 107 -35.78 -42.80 -29.76
C GLN A 107 -36.19 -43.28 -31.16
N GLU A 108 -36.01 -44.58 -31.43
CA GLU A 108 -36.78 -45.28 -32.44
C GLU A 108 -37.37 -46.53 -31.78
N SER A 109 -38.62 -46.43 -31.31
CA SER A 109 -39.49 -47.58 -31.07
C SER A 109 -40.94 -47.15 -30.88
N GLY A 110 -41.84 -47.70 -31.71
CA GLY A 110 -43.29 -47.61 -31.65
C GLY A 110 -43.88 -46.93 -32.90
N ALA A 111 -44.81 -47.47 -33.66
CA ALA A 111 -45.64 -48.68 -33.61
C ALA A 111 -46.19 -48.91 -35.07
N PRO A 112 -47.07 -49.90 -35.40
CA PRO A 112 -48.46 -49.90 -34.90
C PRO A 112 -49.04 -51.31 -34.57
N GLU A 113 -50.06 -51.31 -33.70
CA GLU A 113 -51.02 -52.41 -33.52
C GLU A 113 -51.75 -52.76 -34.83
N PRO A 114 -52.41 -53.93 -34.90
CA PRO A 114 -53.87 -53.89 -34.76
C PRO A 114 -54.51 -55.05 -33.98
N GLU A 115 -55.50 -54.69 -33.18
CA GLU A 115 -56.85 -55.27 -32.99
C GLU A 115 -57.17 -56.76 -33.32
N THR A 116 -57.98 -57.34 -32.41
CA THR A 116 -59.02 -58.39 -32.58
C THR A 116 -58.55 -59.83 -32.88
N ALA A 117 -59.17 -60.93 -32.45
CA ALA A 117 -60.35 -61.28 -31.65
C ALA A 117 -60.24 -62.78 -31.31
N GLU A 118 -60.91 -63.20 -30.23
CA GLU A 118 -61.38 -64.56 -29.84
C GLU A 118 -60.39 -65.74 -29.73
#